data_AF-A0A2P2KIF8-F1
#
_entry.id   AF-A0A2P2KIF8-F1
#
_cell.length_a   1.000
_cell.length_b   1.000
_cell.length_c   1.000
_cell.angle_alpha   90.00
_cell.angle_beta   90.00
_cell.angle_gamma   90.00
#
_symmetry.space_group_name_H-M   'P 1'
#
loop_
_entity.id
_entity.type
_entity.pdbx_description
1 polymer ?
#
loop_
_entity_poly.entity_id
_entity_poly.type
_entity_poly.pdbx_seq_one_letter_code
_entity_poly.pdbx_strand_id
1 'polypeptide(L)'
;MASSPPLLQHLLLRCLVRLCLVQAIFLPSLLSLEAQQTSLPASNFPWISDATYGKRHSSEYCAMYDICGTRSDGKVLNCPYGTPSVKPNELFSAKVQSLCPTITGNVCCTETQFDTLRTQVQQAIPFLVGCPACLRNFLNLFCELSCSPNQSLFINVTSTSEVNGNLTVDGIDYHITETFGEGLYNSCKDVKFGTMNTRAIDFVGAGAKNFKEWFTFIGQKTPPGFPGSPYAINFKLRIPGESEMKLMNVTSYSCGDTLLGCSCGDCPLSPGCSNSKPPSPHNKDSCSFRVGPLKVTCIDFSLAIVYVILVSAFMGWAVFHRKRVRGSSSGYMEQLLQSSDGPEIDSSNIQNDEKVHEMVPQLRNRFWLPIVQGYMSSFYRQYGRWVARHPTLVLFLSLAIVTIFCVGIIRFKVETRPEKLWVGHGSKAADEKQFFDSHLSPFYRIEQVLLTSLLYLILGAMGLLCESQ
;
A
#
# COMPACT_ATOMS: atom_id res chain seq x y z
N MET A 1 19.80 -26.88 14.74
CA MET A 1 20.17 -27.83 15.81
C MET A 1 19.56 -27.37 17.12
N ALA A 2 18.44 -27.97 17.51
CA ALA A 2 17.93 -28.05 18.89
C ALA A 2 16.73 -29.02 18.86
N SER A 3 16.78 -30.04 19.72
CA SER A 3 15.85 -31.16 19.84
C SER A 3 14.62 -30.82 20.69
N SER A 4 13.44 -31.30 20.28
CA SER A 4 12.16 -31.18 21.00
C SER A 4 11.88 -32.42 21.87
N PRO A 5 11.22 -32.31 23.04
CA PRO A 5 10.94 -33.45 23.93
C PRO A 5 9.53 -34.08 23.72
N PRO A 6 9.33 -35.35 24.13
CA PRO A 6 8.17 -36.20 23.77
C PRO A 6 6.98 -36.09 24.73
N LEU A 7 6.58 -34.87 25.12
CA LEU A 7 5.51 -34.66 26.11
C LEU A 7 4.15 -34.25 25.50
N LEU A 8 4.14 -33.79 24.24
CA LEU A 8 2.94 -33.30 23.56
C LEU A 8 2.05 -34.42 23.01
N GLN A 9 2.63 -35.58 22.71
CA GLN A 9 1.94 -36.70 22.06
C GLN A 9 1.03 -37.47 23.03
N HIS A 10 1.36 -37.47 24.33
CA HIS A 10 0.55 -38.13 25.36
C HIS A 10 -0.68 -37.31 25.80
N LEU A 11 -0.64 -35.97 25.67
CA LEU A 11 -1.78 -35.10 26.00
C LEU A 11 -2.86 -35.13 24.91
N LEU A 12 -2.47 -35.18 23.63
CA LEU A 12 -3.39 -35.22 22.50
C LEU A 12 -4.24 -36.50 22.48
N LEU A 13 -3.65 -37.65 22.84
CA LEU A 13 -4.37 -38.92 22.86
C LEU A 13 -5.42 -38.99 23.99
N ARG A 14 -5.14 -38.38 25.15
CA ARG A 14 -6.10 -38.30 26.26
C ARG A 14 -7.25 -37.32 26.00
N CYS A 15 -7.02 -36.29 25.17
CA CYS A 15 -8.05 -35.32 24.79
C CYS A 15 -9.02 -35.91 23.75
N LEU A 16 -8.50 -36.65 22.76
CA LEU A 16 -9.30 -37.29 21.71
C LEU A 16 -10.24 -38.38 22.27
N VAL A 17 -9.80 -39.17 23.25
CA VAL A 17 -10.66 -40.20 23.88
C VAL A 17 -11.80 -39.58 24.69
N ARG A 18 -11.61 -38.37 25.26
CA ARG A 18 -12.67 -37.65 25.98
C ARG A 18 -13.68 -36.96 25.05
N LEU A 19 -13.27 -36.53 23.87
CA LEU A 19 -14.21 -35.96 22.88
C LEU A 19 -15.11 -37.01 22.23
N CYS A 20 -14.60 -38.22 21.96
CA CYS A 20 -15.41 -39.29 21.38
C CYS A 20 -16.48 -39.86 22.34
N LEU A 21 -16.28 -39.75 23.66
CA LEU A 21 -17.27 -40.18 24.66
C LEU A 21 -18.45 -39.19 24.82
N VAL A 22 -18.30 -37.93 24.40
CA VAL A 22 -19.32 -36.89 24.54
C VAL A 22 -20.31 -36.87 23.36
N GLN A 23 -19.93 -37.44 22.21
CA GLN A 23 -20.80 -37.53 21.03
C GLN A 23 -21.76 -38.72 21.04
N ALA A 24 -21.71 -39.60 22.05
CA ALA A 24 -22.55 -40.80 22.14
C ALA A 24 -23.82 -40.64 23.01
N ILE A 25 -24.11 -39.44 23.55
CA ILE A 25 -25.19 -39.24 24.54
C ILE A 25 -26.37 -38.40 24.04
N PHE A 26 -26.31 -37.78 22.86
CA PHE A 26 -27.42 -36.94 22.38
C PHE A 26 -27.78 -37.17 20.92
N LEU A 27 -28.69 -38.13 20.71
CA LEU A 27 -29.83 -38.14 19.77
C LEU A 27 -30.66 -39.37 20.19
N PRO A 28 -32.01 -39.48 20.06
CA PRO A 28 -32.97 -38.65 19.29
C PRO A 28 -34.35 -38.44 19.99
N SER A 29 -35.24 -37.59 19.41
CA SER A 29 -36.75 -37.64 19.47
C SER A 29 -37.34 -36.23 19.25
N LEU A 30 -38.48 -35.95 18.59
CA LEU A 30 -39.41 -36.65 17.72
C LEU A 30 -40.31 -35.56 17.07
N LEU A 31 -40.89 -35.95 15.94
CA LEU A 31 -41.92 -35.33 15.09
C LEU A 31 -43.16 -34.66 15.74
N SER A 32 -43.67 -33.67 14.99
CA SER A 32 -45.08 -33.29 14.69
C SER A 32 -45.99 -32.64 15.76
N LEU A 33 -46.63 -31.52 15.37
CA LEU A 33 -48.10 -31.35 15.45
C LEU A 33 -48.62 -30.16 14.60
N GLU A 34 -49.67 -30.41 13.82
CA GLU A 34 -50.60 -29.48 13.17
C GLU A 34 -51.34 -28.54 14.15
N ALA A 35 -51.80 -27.36 13.69
CA ALA A 35 -53.15 -26.82 13.97
C ALA A 35 -53.49 -25.50 13.22
N GLN A 36 -54.36 -25.63 12.21
CA GLN A 36 -55.59 -24.88 11.89
C GLN A 36 -55.83 -23.41 12.36
N GLN A 37 -55.88 -22.51 11.36
CA GLN A 37 -56.92 -21.52 11.02
C GLN A 37 -57.92 -21.01 12.09
N THR A 38 -58.02 -19.69 12.25
CA THR A 38 -59.27 -18.97 12.59
C THR A 38 -59.26 -17.55 12.04
N SER A 39 -60.41 -17.12 11.55
CA SER A 39 -60.70 -15.89 10.81
C SER A 39 -61.62 -14.95 11.61
N LEU A 40 -61.72 -13.69 11.12
CA LEU A 40 -62.75 -12.64 11.35
C LEU A 40 -62.47 -11.57 12.43
N PRO A 41 -63.07 -10.35 12.34
CA PRO A 41 -63.49 -9.58 11.16
C PRO A 41 -63.03 -8.10 11.16
N ALA A 42 -63.30 -7.44 10.03
CA ALA A 42 -63.03 -6.05 9.68
C ALA A 42 -63.71 -4.99 10.59
N SER A 43 -63.03 -3.86 10.75
CA SER A 43 -63.61 -2.61 11.23
C SER A 43 -63.34 -1.48 10.22
N ASN A 44 -64.40 -1.03 9.57
CA ASN A 44 -64.46 0.13 8.69
C ASN A 44 -64.17 1.44 9.46
N PHE A 45 -63.38 2.34 8.88
CA PHE A 45 -63.56 3.78 9.08
C PHE A 45 -63.66 4.49 7.72
N PRO A 46 -64.54 5.51 7.59
CA PRO A 46 -64.89 6.14 6.32
C PRO A 46 -63.99 7.35 6.04
N TRP A 47 -64.11 7.89 4.82
CA TRP A 47 -63.56 9.18 4.31
C TRP A 47 -62.26 9.10 3.51
N ILE A 48 -62.31 8.49 2.32
CA ILE A 48 -61.53 8.96 1.16
C ILE A 48 -62.47 8.96 -0.05
N SER A 49 -63.23 10.04 -0.18
CA SER A 49 -64.00 10.32 -1.39
C SER A 49 -63.05 11.01 -2.36
N ASP A 50 -62.76 10.33 -3.47
CA ASP A 50 -61.98 10.80 -4.64
C ASP A 50 -60.50 10.34 -4.75
N ALA A 51 -60.19 9.12 -4.30
CA ALA A 51 -59.00 8.41 -4.79
C ALA A 51 -59.34 7.74 -6.14
N THR A 52 -58.95 8.36 -7.24
CA THR A 52 -59.17 7.78 -8.57
C THR A 52 -58.23 6.59 -8.77
N TYR A 53 -58.77 5.39 -8.98
CA TYR A 53 -58.01 4.16 -9.29
C TYR A 53 -57.51 4.15 -10.75
N GLY A 54 -56.95 5.27 -11.22
CA GLY A 54 -56.56 5.50 -12.61
C GLY A 54 -55.16 6.11 -12.73
N LYS A 55 -54.38 5.62 -13.70
CA LYS A 55 -53.05 6.15 -14.04
C LYS A 55 -53.21 7.51 -14.71
N ARG A 56 -53.19 8.59 -13.93
CA ARG A 56 -53.18 9.97 -14.42
C ARG A 56 -51.76 10.51 -14.36
N HIS A 57 -51.23 10.92 -15.51
CA HIS A 57 -49.88 11.46 -15.63
C HIS A 57 -49.97 12.92 -16.10
N SER A 58 -50.09 13.87 -15.17
CA SER A 58 -50.21 15.30 -15.49
C SER A 58 -49.32 16.15 -14.60
N SER A 59 -49.04 17.39 -15.01
CA SER A 59 -48.38 18.35 -14.12
C SER A 59 -49.21 18.58 -12.85
N GLU A 60 -48.54 18.89 -11.74
CA GLU A 60 -49.19 19.14 -10.42
C GLU A 60 -50.02 17.93 -9.93
N TYR A 61 -49.55 16.72 -10.23
CA TYR A 61 -50.22 15.47 -9.85
C TYR A 61 -49.22 14.42 -9.37
N CYS A 62 -49.58 13.72 -8.31
CA CYS A 62 -48.78 12.74 -7.59
C CYS A 62 -49.14 11.32 -8.03
N ALA A 63 -48.15 10.43 -8.10
CA ALA A 63 -48.37 9.01 -8.35
C ALA A 63 -48.70 8.24 -7.06
N MET A 64 -48.16 8.72 -5.94
CA MET A 64 -48.36 8.17 -4.60
C MET A 64 -48.41 9.32 -3.60
N TYR A 65 -49.24 9.19 -2.56
CA TYR A 65 -49.41 10.22 -1.54
C TYR A 65 -49.77 9.58 -0.21
N ASP A 66 -49.22 10.10 0.89
CA ASP A 66 -49.41 9.60 2.26
C ASP A 66 -48.88 8.16 2.52
N ILE A 67 -48.88 7.75 3.79
CA ILE A 67 -48.37 6.47 4.29
C ILE A 67 -49.54 5.55 4.62
N CYS A 68 -49.61 4.38 3.96
CA CYS A 68 -50.72 3.43 4.13
C CYS A 68 -50.35 2.19 4.94
N GLY A 69 -49.05 1.93 5.17
CA GLY A 69 -48.64 0.74 5.91
C GLY A 69 -47.21 0.81 6.42
N THR A 70 -46.86 -0.20 7.21
CA THR A 70 -45.52 -0.34 7.79
C THR A 70 -45.10 -1.80 7.72
N ARG A 71 -43.89 -2.03 7.23
CA ARG A 71 -43.29 -3.35 7.14
C ARG A 71 -42.86 -3.85 8.52
N SER A 72 -42.60 -5.15 8.66
CA SER A 72 -42.19 -5.79 9.92
C SER A 72 -40.93 -5.19 10.58
N ASP A 73 -40.08 -4.49 9.83
CA ASP A 73 -38.87 -3.82 10.32
C ASP A 73 -39.07 -2.32 10.62
N GLY A 74 -40.32 -1.83 10.62
CA GLY A 74 -40.66 -0.44 10.92
C GLY A 74 -40.51 0.51 9.74
N LYS A 75 -40.13 0.04 8.55
CA LYS A 75 -40.10 0.89 7.34
C LYS A 75 -41.51 1.16 6.84
N VAL A 76 -41.85 2.44 6.65
CA VAL A 76 -43.15 2.88 6.16
C VAL A 76 -43.28 2.69 4.64
N LEU A 77 -44.51 2.49 4.18
CA LEU A 77 -44.85 2.28 2.77
C LEU A 77 -45.93 3.29 2.34
N ASN A 78 -45.74 3.87 1.16
CA ASN A 78 -46.64 4.89 0.61
C ASN A 78 -47.95 4.26 0.09
N CYS A 79 -49.01 5.06 0.05
CA CYS A 79 -50.26 4.67 -0.58
C CYS A 79 -50.15 4.74 -2.11
N PRO A 80 -50.73 3.79 -2.86
CA PRO A 80 -50.66 3.74 -4.32
C PRO A 80 -51.67 4.68 -5.02
N TYR A 81 -52.33 5.57 -4.28
CA TYR A 81 -53.35 6.46 -4.82
C TYR A 81 -52.71 7.78 -5.28
N GLY A 82 -53.03 8.18 -6.51
CA GLY A 82 -52.59 9.44 -7.06
C GLY A 82 -53.51 10.59 -6.66
N THR A 83 -52.93 11.71 -6.25
CA THR A 83 -53.66 12.92 -5.82
C THR A 83 -53.09 14.15 -6.51
N PRO A 84 -53.84 15.26 -6.61
CA PRO A 84 -53.24 16.55 -6.94
C PRO A 84 -52.13 16.93 -5.94
N SER A 85 -51.13 17.68 -6.40
CA SER A 85 -50.11 18.25 -5.52
C SER A 85 -50.75 19.20 -4.49
N VAL A 86 -50.21 19.21 -3.28
CA VAL A 86 -50.77 20.01 -2.16
C VAL A 86 -49.84 21.17 -1.85
N LYS A 87 -50.41 22.36 -1.64
CA LYS A 87 -49.65 23.52 -1.18
C LYS A 87 -49.28 23.34 0.30
N PRO A 88 -47.99 23.26 0.65
CA PRO A 88 -47.56 23.12 2.04
C PRO A 88 -47.79 24.42 2.83
N ASN A 89 -47.95 24.32 4.15
CA ASN A 89 -47.90 25.49 5.03
C ASN A 89 -46.48 26.08 5.07
N GLU A 90 -46.32 27.32 5.56
CA GLU A 90 -45.02 28.01 5.53
C GLU A 90 -43.92 27.26 6.29
N LEU A 91 -44.25 26.69 7.45
CA LEU A 91 -43.31 25.91 8.26
C LEU A 91 -42.82 24.66 7.53
N PHE A 92 -43.74 23.91 6.91
CA PHE A 92 -43.43 22.70 6.16
C PHE A 92 -42.68 23.03 4.87
N SER A 93 -43.05 24.11 4.18
CA SER A 93 -42.31 24.62 3.01
C SER A 93 -40.85 24.92 3.35
N ALA A 94 -40.58 25.62 4.46
CA ALA A 94 -39.22 25.88 4.93
C ALA A 94 -38.47 24.57 5.30
N LYS A 95 -39.18 23.61 5.91
CA LYS A 95 -38.65 22.29 6.25
C LYS A 95 -38.22 21.52 4.99
N VAL A 96 -39.05 21.52 3.94
CA VAL A 96 -38.74 20.90 2.64
C VAL A 96 -37.52 21.56 2.00
N GLN A 97 -37.47 22.90 1.96
CA GLN A 97 -36.35 23.65 1.38
C GLN A 97 -35.01 23.40 2.08
N SER A 98 -35.01 23.04 3.36
CA SER A 98 -33.78 22.72 4.11
C SER A 98 -33.02 21.52 3.55
N LEU A 99 -33.73 20.54 2.98
CA LEU A 99 -33.14 19.33 2.38
C LEU A 99 -33.19 19.39 0.85
N CYS A 100 -34.31 19.87 0.30
CA CYS A 100 -34.67 19.86 -1.12
C CYS A 100 -34.89 21.29 -1.65
N PRO A 101 -33.83 22.12 -1.79
CA PRO A 101 -33.97 23.52 -2.18
C PRO A 101 -34.47 23.71 -3.62
N THR A 102 -34.43 22.67 -4.46
CA THR A 102 -34.93 22.71 -5.84
C THR A 102 -36.46 22.67 -5.92
N ILE A 103 -37.13 22.18 -4.87
CA ILE A 103 -38.59 22.04 -4.84
C ILE A 103 -39.17 23.32 -4.23
N THR A 104 -39.92 24.05 -5.05
CA THR A 104 -40.62 25.27 -4.64
C THR A 104 -42.09 25.17 -5.03
N GLY A 105 -42.98 25.60 -4.13
CA GLY A 105 -44.43 25.56 -4.37
C GLY A 105 -45.10 24.31 -3.80
N ASN A 106 -45.97 23.68 -4.61
CA ASN A 106 -46.74 22.51 -4.20
C ASN A 106 -45.85 21.28 -4.07
N VAL A 107 -46.27 20.30 -3.26
CA VAL A 107 -45.51 19.08 -2.99
C VAL A 107 -46.40 17.84 -3.00
N CYS A 108 -45.81 16.70 -3.32
CA CYS A 108 -46.46 15.39 -3.33
C CYS A 108 -46.14 14.54 -2.09
N CYS A 109 -45.79 15.17 -0.97
CA CYS A 109 -45.47 14.48 0.27
C CYS A 109 -46.14 15.13 1.48
N THR A 110 -46.47 14.31 2.47
CA THR A 110 -46.89 14.75 3.81
C THR A 110 -45.67 15.05 4.68
N GLU A 111 -45.88 15.73 5.82
CA GLU A 111 -44.79 16.04 6.75
C GLU A 111 -44.12 14.77 7.30
N THR A 112 -44.89 13.72 7.56
CA THR A 112 -44.38 12.41 8.02
C THR A 112 -43.58 11.68 6.94
N GLN A 113 -44.00 11.76 5.68
CA GLN A 113 -43.23 11.25 4.55
C GLN A 113 -41.90 12.00 4.39
N PHE A 114 -41.90 13.32 4.53
CA PHE A 114 -40.68 14.11 4.46
C PHE A 114 -39.70 13.80 5.61
N ASP A 115 -40.19 13.65 6.83
CA ASP A 115 -39.35 13.26 7.97
C ASP A 115 -38.75 11.86 7.80
N THR A 116 -39.53 10.94 7.22
CA THR A 116 -39.05 9.62 6.82
C THR A 116 -37.94 9.74 5.77
N LEU A 117 -38.14 10.53 4.71
CA LEU A 117 -37.12 10.78 3.69
C LEU A 117 -35.84 11.32 4.34
N ARG A 118 -35.96 12.34 5.20
CA ARG A 118 -34.83 12.98 5.88
C ARG A 118 -34.02 11.98 6.70
N THR A 119 -34.67 11.14 7.49
CA THR A 119 -34.00 10.14 8.34
C THR A 119 -33.31 9.05 7.50
N GLN A 120 -33.91 8.64 6.38
CA GLN A 120 -33.33 7.64 5.49
C GLN A 120 -32.09 8.17 4.75
N VAL A 121 -32.16 9.37 4.16
CA VAL A 121 -31.01 9.94 3.44
C VAL A 121 -29.86 10.34 4.38
N GLN A 122 -30.15 10.68 5.64
CA GLN A 122 -29.15 11.01 6.65
C GLN A 122 -28.13 9.89 6.89
N GLN A 123 -28.51 8.63 6.67
CA GLN A 123 -27.60 7.48 6.78
C GLN A 123 -26.51 7.49 5.70
N ALA A 124 -26.77 8.07 4.52
CA ALA A 124 -25.83 8.15 3.41
C ALA A 124 -24.91 9.39 3.49
N ILE A 125 -25.31 10.43 4.21
CA ILE A 125 -24.58 11.72 4.28
C ILE A 125 -23.11 11.55 4.72
N PRO A 126 -22.77 10.79 5.78
CA PRO A 126 -21.37 10.65 6.21
C PRO A 126 -20.43 10.08 5.14
N PHE A 127 -20.96 9.34 4.16
CA PHE A 127 -20.19 8.80 3.05
C PHE A 127 -19.98 9.82 1.93
N LEU A 128 -20.97 10.69 1.69
CA LEU A 128 -20.99 11.62 0.55
C LEU A 128 -20.56 13.05 0.89
N VAL A 129 -20.38 13.36 2.17
CA VAL A 129 -20.05 14.72 2.65
C VAL A 129 -18.72 15.26 2.12
N GLY A 130 -17.80 14.40 1.66
CA GLY A 130 -16.54 14.82 1.04
C GLY A 130 -16.72 15.67 -0.23
N CYS A 131 -17.86 15.54 -0.92
CA CYS A 131 -18.16 16.32 -2.13
C CYS A 131 -19.59 16.87 -2.10
N PRO A 132 -19.78 18.19 -1.88
CA PRO A 132 -21.10 18.82 -1.81
C PRO A 132 -21.95 18.65 -3.08
N ALA A 133 -21.35 18.70 -4.28
CA ALA A 133 -22.06 18.44 -5.53
C ALA A 133 -22.66 17.03 -5.59
N CYS A 134 -21.86 16.01 -5.25
CA CYS A 134 -22.31 14.62 -5.17
C CYS A 134 -23.47 14.47 -4.19
N LEU A 135 -23.31 14.99 -2.97
CA LEU A 135 -24.33 14.92 -1.95
C LEU A 135 -25.62 15.61 -2.42
N ARG A 136 -25.53 16.79 -3.03
CA ARG A 136 -26.70 17.51 -3.54
C ARG A 136 -27.42 16.74 -4.64
N ASN A 137 -26.69 16.17 -5.60
CA ASN A 137 -27.26 15.35 -6.67
C ASN A 137 -27.98 14.11 -6.10
N PHE A 138 -27.37 13.47 -5.11
CA PHE A 138 -27.94 12.30 -4.44
C PHE A 138 -29.23 12.65 -3.70
N LEU A 139 -29.24 13.79 -2.98
CA LEU A 139 -30.46 14.28 -2.32
C LEU A 139 -31.54 14.64 -3.34
N ASN A 140 -31.19 15.33 -4.43
CA ASN A 140 -32.14 15.71 -5.48
C ASN A 140 -32.85 14.49 -6.08
N LEU A 141 -32.18 13.36 -6.25
CA LEU A 141 -32.78 12.10 -6.71
C LEU A 141 -33.95 11.65 -5.81
N PHE A 142 -33.76 11.63 -4.50
CA PHE A 142 -34.79 11.19 -3.56
C PHE A 142 -35.83 12.27 -3.24
N CYS A 143 -35.44 13.55 -3.31
CA CYS A 143 -36.34 14.69 -3.23
C CYS A 143 -37.36 14.67 -4.37
N GLU A 144 -36.90 14.49 -5.61
CA GLU A 144 -37.80 14.40 -6.78
C GLU A 144 -38.68 13.16 -6.72
N LEU A 145 -38.15 12.03 -6.25
CA LEU A 145 -38.93 10.81 -6.06
C LEU A 145 -40.08 11.00 -5.06
N SER A 146 -39.82 11.68 -3.94
CA SER A 146 -40.74 11.71 -2.80
C SER A 146 -41.68 12.90 -2.79
N CYS A 147 -41.19 14.10 -3.14
CA CYS A 147 -41.90 15.35 -2.87
C CYS A 147 -42.17 16.22 -4.11
N SER A 148 -41.70 15.84 -5.30
CA SER A 148 -41.87 16.66 -6.51
C SER A 148 -43.36 16.91 -6.81
N PRO A 149 -43.78 18.15 -7.14
CA PRO A 149 -45.17 18.43 -7.53
C PRO A 149 -45.60 17.70 -8.81
N ASN A 150 -44.64 17.31 -9.65
CA ASN A 150 -44.87 16.66 -10.93
C ASN A 150 -44.54 15.17 -10.91
N GLN A 151 -44.58 14.53 -9.73
CA GLN A 151 -44.16 13.15 -9.50
C GLN A 151 -44.79 12.16 -10.50
N SER A 152 -46.08 12.32 -10.84
CA SER A 152 -46.77 11.42 -11.77
C SER A 152 -46.20 11.43 -13.18
N LEU A 153 -45.50 12.49 -13.62
CA LEU A 153 -44.91 12.53 -14.97
C LEU A 153 -43.78 11.53 -15.13
N PHE A 154 -43.03 11.22 -14.07
CA PHE A 154 -41.83 10.39 -14.16
C PHE A 154 -41.84 9.17 -13.24
N ILE A 155 -42.88 8.97 -12.42
CA ILE A 155 -43.07 7.77 -11.59
C ILE A 155 -44.37 7.07 -11.95
N ASN A 156 -44.29 5.73 -12.05
CA ASN A 156 -45.44 4.86 -12.25
C ASN A 156 -45.44 3.74 -11.21
N VAL A 157 -46.57 3.51 -10.54
CA VAL A 157 -46.71 2.40 -9.59
C VAL A 157 -46.93 1.11 -10.40
N THR A 158 -46.02 0.15 -10.27
CA THR A 158 -46.02 -1.10 -11.03
C THR A 158 -46.61 -2.27 -10.26
N SER A 159 -46.34 -2.35 -8.96
CA SER A 159 -46.92 -3.37 -8.09
C SER A 159 -47.38 -2.78 -6.77
N THR A 160 -48.45 -3.35 -6.24
CA THR A 160 -49.01 -3.04 -4.93
C THR A 160 -49.07 -4.31 -4.09
N SER A 161 -48.96 -4.16 -2.78
CA SER A 161 -49.10 -5.25 -1.81
C SER A 161 -50.01 -4.82 -0.67
N GLU A 162 -50.73 -5.78 -0.11
CA GLU A 162 -51.63 -5.54 1.01
C GLU A 162 -50.87 -5.77 2.33
N VAL A 163 -50.81 -4.73 3.17
CA VAL A 163 -50.15 -4.75 4.47
C VAL A 163 -51.12 -4.22 5.52
N ASN A 164 -51.44 -5.03 6.52
CA ASN A 164 -52.41 -4.70 7.58
C ASN A 164 -53.79 -4.26 7.06
N GLY A 165 -54.25 -4.86 5.95
CA GLY A 165 -55.55 -4.54 5.33
C GLY A 165 -55.58 -3.27 4.46
N ASN A 166 -54.44 -2.57 4.34
CA ASN A 166 -54.30 -1.42 3.46
C ASN A 166 -53.46 -1.76 2.22
N LEU A 167 -53.84 -1.21 1.07
CA LEU A 167 -53.06 -1.34 -0.16
C LEU A 167 -51.85 -0.39 -0.10
N THR A 168 -50.66 -0.92 -0.33
CA THR A 168 -49.38 -0.18 -0.26
C THR A 168 -48.56 -0.38 -1.53
N VAL A 169 -47.65 0.55 -1.81
CA VAL A 169 -46.73 0.46 -2.95
C VAL A 169 -45.68 -0.62 -2.69
N ASP A 170 -45.55 -1.58 -3.61
CA ASP A 170 -44.53 -2.64 -3.56
C ASP A 170 -43.45 -2.49 -4.64
N GLY A 171 -43.76 -1.75 -5.71
CA GLY A 171 -42.86 -1.49 -6.82
C GLY A 171 -43.24 -0.25 -7.62
N ILE A 172 -42.23 0.51 -8.05
CA ILE A 172 -42.38 1.66 -8.93
C ILE A 172 -41.39 1.59 -10.10
N ASP A 173 -41.77 2.18 -11.21
CA ASP A 173 -40.87 2.54 -12.30
C ASP A 173 -40.58 4.04 -12.21
N TYR A 174 -39.30 4.41 -12.18
CA TYR A 174 -38.82 5.78 -12.08
C TYR A 174 -38.03 6.14 -13.34
N HIS A 175 -38.60 7.04 -14.14
CA HIS A 175 -38.07 7.46 -15.44
C HIS A 175 -37.11 8.64 -15.27
N ILE A 176 -35.82 8.43 -15.54
CA ILE A 176 -34.74 9.41 -15.30
C ILE A 176 -33.95 9.64 -16.59
N THR A 177 -33.48 10.87 -16.82
CA THR A 177 -32.58 11.18 -17.93
C THR A 177 -31.18 10.57 -17.73
N GLU A 178 -30.58 10.07 -18.81
CA GLU A 178 -29.21 9.54 -18.78
C GLU A 178 -28.20 10.62 -18.34
N THR A 179 -28.43 11.88 -18.74
CA THR A 179 -27.60 13.03 -18.35
C THR A 179 -27.57 13.26 -16.84
N PHE A 180 -28.71 13.12 -16.15
CA PHE A 180 -28.76 13.25 -14.70
C PHE A 180 -28.05 12.07 -14.02
N GLY A 181 -28.31 10.84 -14.48
CA GLY A 181 -27.68 9.63 -13.93
C GLY A 181 -26.16 9.64 -14.06
N GLU A 182 -25.64 10.02 -15.24
CA GLU A 182 -24.20 10.16 -15.47
C GLU A 182 -23.59 11.30 -14.66
N GLY A 183 -24.28 12.45 -14.56
CA GLY A 183 -23.81 13.58 -13.74
C GLY A 183 -23.72 13.22 -12.25
N LEU A 184 -24.73 12.54 -11.72
CA LEU A 184 -24.74 12.03 -10.35
C LEU A 184 -23.59 11.03 -10.13
N TYR A 185 -23.43 10.04 -11.02
CA TYR A 185 -22.33 9.07 -10.88
C TYR A 185 -20.94 9.72 -10.99
N ASN A 186 -20.73 10.59 -11.97
CA ASN A 186 -19.43 11.24 -12.18
C ASN A 186 -19.04 12.19 -11.05
N SER A 187 -20.01 12.81 -10.39
CA SER A 187 -19.75 13.63 -9.19
C SER A 187 -19.39 12.78 -7.96
N CYS A 188 -19.80 11.50 -7.90
CA CYS A 188 -19.68 10.66 -6.70
C CYS A 188 -18.64 9.54 -6.77
N LYS A 189 -18.24 9.08 -7.97
CA LYS A 189 -17.44 7.84 -8.18
C LYS A 189 -16.06 7.82 -7.50
N ASP A 190 -15.47 8.98 -7.26
CA ASP A 190 -14.13 9.13 -6.68
C ASP A 190 -14.14 9.69 -5.24
N VAL A 191 -15.33 10.02 -4.71
CA VAL A 191 -15.51 10.59 -3.37
C VAL A 191 -14.98 9.62 -2.33
N LYS A 192 -14.19 10.13 -1.39
CA LYS A 192 -13.55 9.31 -0.36
C LYS A 192 -14.33 9.34 0.93
N PHE A 193 -14.49 8.16 1.54
CA PHE A 193 -14.93 8.07 2.91
C PHE A 193 -13.74 8.34 3.84
N GLY A 194 -13.74 9.52 4.47
CA GLY A 194 -12.55 10.08 5.14
C GLY A 194 -11.91 9.21 6.22
N THR A 195 -12.67 8.35 6.90
CA THR A 195 -12.15 7.50 7.98
C THR A 195 -11.38 6.27 7.48
N MET A 196 -11.75 5.71 6.32
CA MET A 196 -11.17 4.47 5.78
C MET A 196 -10.36 4.68 4.49
N ASN A 197 -10.39 5.88 3.90
CA ASN A 197 -9.76 6.22 2.61
C ASN A 197 -10.21 5.32 1.43
N THR A 198 -11.36 4.66 1.59
CA THR A 198 -12.06 3.87 0.56
C THR A 198 -13.05 4.74 -0.20
N ARG A 199 -13.52 4.30 -1.37
CA ARG A 199 -14.49 5.10 -2.15
C ARG A 199 -15.87 5.01 -1.49
N ALA A 200 -16.60 6.12 -1.47
CA ALA A 200 -17.95 6.16 -0.91
C ALA A 200 -18.92 5.25 -1.69
N ILE A 201 -18.75 5.16 -3.01
CA ILE A 201 -19.55 4.31 -3.91
C ILE A 201 -19.45 2.82 -3.56
N ASP A 202 -18.39 2.38 -2.88
CA ASP A 202 -18.25 0.99 -2.42
C ASP A 202 -19.30 0.65 -1.34
N PHE A 203 -19.75 1.65 -0.56
CA PHE A 203 -20.77 1.49 0.47
C PHE A 203 -22.17 1.84 -0.04
N VAL A 204 -22.33 2.99 -0.70
CA VAL A 204 -23.66 3.48 -1.14
C VAL A 204 -24.11 2.89 -2.48
N GLY A 205 -23.22 2.21 -3.19
CA GLY A 205 -23.48 1.63 -4.52
C GLY A 205 -22.91 0.23 -4.72
N ALA A 206 -22.49 -0.45 -3.64
CA ALA A 206 -21.85 -1.78 -3.69
C ALA A 206 -20.72 -1.90 -4.73
N GLY A 207 -19.94 -0.82 -4.91
CA GLY A 207 -18.80 -0.80 -5.84
C GLY A 207 -19.21 -0.70 -7.33
N ALA A 208 -20.40 -0.15 -7.60
CA ALA A 208 -20.90 0.10 -8.95
C ALA A 208 -19.89 0.84 -9.84
N LYS A 209 -19.68 0.34 -11.06
CA LYS A 209 -18.74 0.90 -12.04
C LYS A 209 -19.39 1.89 -13.00
N ASN A 210 -20.72 1.94 -13.01
CA ASN A 210 -21.51 2.84 -13.82
C ASN A 210 -22.79 3.23 -13.07
N PHE A 211 -23.46 4.28 -13.55
CA PHE A 211 -24.66 4.78 -12.90
C PHE A 211 -25.83 3.77 -12.92
N LYS A 212 -25.90 2.88 -13.94
CA LYS A 212 -26.97 1.88 -14.08
C LYS A 212 -26.87 0.80 -13.00
N GLU A 213 -25.67 0.29 -12.75
CA GLU A 213 -25.38 -0.62 -11.63
C GLU A 213 -25.71 0.05 -10.30
N TRP A 214 -25.32 1.33 -10.13
CA TRP A 214 -25.59 2.06 -8.89
C TRP A 214 -27.10 2.21 -8.65
N PHE A 215 -27.85 2.61 -9.68
CA PHE A 215 -29.31 2.76 -9.62
C PHE A 215 -30.00 1.43 -9.36
N THR A 216 -29.51 0.34 -9.98
CA THR A 216 -30.02 -1.00 -9.70
C THR A 216 -29.83 -1.38 -8.23
N PHE A 217 -28.68 -1.07 -7.64
CA PHE A 217 -28.39 -1.34 -6.23
C PHE A 217 -29.30 -0.55 -5.28
N ILE A 218 -29.39 0.78 -5.43
CA ILE A 218 -30.21 1.61 -4.53
C ILE A 218 -31.71 1.37 -4.71
N GLY A 219 -32.14 0.91 -5.90
CA GLY A 219 -33.53 0.60 -6.20
C GLY A 219 -33.95 -0.83 -5.86
N GLN A 220 -33.01 -1.70 -5.50
CA GLN A 220 -33.33 -3.08 -5.14
C GLN A 220 -34.12 -3.14 -3.82
N LYS A 221 -35.26 -3.84 -3.85
CA LYS A 221 -36.04 -4.12 -2.63
C LYS A 221 -35.21 -5.00 -1.70
N THR A 222 -34.97 -4.49 -0.50
CA THR A 222 -34.16 -5.19 0.51
C THR A 222 -35.01 -6.06 1.42
N PRO A 223 -34.52 -7.20 1.94
CA PRO A 223 -35.22 -7.96 2.98
C PRO A 223 -35.41 -7.14 4.27
N PRO A 224 -36.35 -7.54 5.16
CA PRO A 224 -36.53 -6.89 6.46
C PRO A 224 -35.23 -6.88 7.28
N GLY A 225 -34.90 -5.74 7.88
CA GLY A 225 -33.71 -5.58 8.72
C GLY A 225 -32.42 -5.17 8.00
N PHE A 226 -32.42 -5.10 6.66
CA PHE A 226 -31.28 -4.60 5.89
C PHE A 226 -31.46 -3.12 5.47
N PRO A 227 -30.39 -2.31 5.43
CA PRO A 227 -30.46 -0.94 4.93
C PRO A 227 -30.70 -0.93 3.42
N GLY A 228 -31.53 0.00 2.94
CA GLY A 228 -31.91 0.13 1.53
C GLY A 228 -33.42 0.28 1.31
N SER A 229 -33.86 0.19 0.05
CA SER A 229 -35.24 0.49 -0.33
C SER A 229 -36.25 -0.52 0.27
N PRO A 230 -37.37 -0.07 0.85
CA PRO A 230 -38.42 -0.95 1.38
C PRO A 230 -39.27 -1.62 0.29
N TYR A 231 -39.35 -1.00 -0.90
CA TYR A 231 -40.06 -1.48 -2.08
C TYR A 231 -39.14 -1.39 -3.32
N ALA A 232 -39.52 -2.02 -4.44
CA ALA A 232 -38.67 -2.03 -5.63
C ALA A 232 -38.75 -0.69 -6.39
N ILE A 233 -37.61 -0.10 -6.75
CA ILE A 233 -37.53 1.10 -7.59
C ILE A 233 -36.77 0.73 -8.86
N ASN A 234 -37.50 0.59 -9.97
CA ASN A 234 -36.88 0.29 -11.26
C ASN A 234 -36.56 1.59 -12.00
N PHE A 235 -35.29 1.92 -12.08
CA PHE A 235 -34.85 3.08 -12.85
C PHE A 235 -34.91 2.79 -14.36
N LYS A 236 -35.70 3.57 -15.09
CA LYS A 236 -35.91 3.44 -16.55
C LYS A 236 -35.35 4.68 -17.26
N LEU A 237 -34.66 4.46 -18.38
CA LEU A 237 -34.08 5.54 -19.20
C LEU A 237 -34.93 5.89 -20.42
N ARG A 238 -36.04 5.17 -20.60
CA ARG A 238 -36.97 5.34 -21.71
C ARG A 238 -38.38 5.26 -21.17
N ILE A 239 -39.29 5.94 -21.85
CA ILE A 239 -40.71 5.87 -21.59
C ILE A 239 -41.31 4.92 -22.63
N PRO A 240 -42.15 3.95 -22.24
CA PRO A 240 -42.93 3.16 -23.18
C PRO A 240 -43.82 4.09 -24.03
N GLY A 241 -43.93 3.85 -25.34
CA GLY A 241 -44.66 4.75 -26.26
C GLY A 241 -46.14 4.96 -25.92
N GLU A 242 -46.68 6.12 -26.33
CA GLU A 242 -48.04 6.65 -26.06
C GLU A 242 -48.40 6.93 -24.58
N SER A 243 -47.44 7.39 -23.77
CA SER A 243 -47.71 7.87 -22.41
C SER A 243 -47.47 9.39 -22.30
N GLU A 244 -48.31 10.10 -21.53
CA GLU A 244 -48.15 11.53 -21.16
C GLU A 244 -46.95 11.77 -20.22
N MET A 245 -46.27 10.70 -19.81
CA MET A 245 -45.09 10.73 -18.96
C MET A 245 -43.90 11.46 -19.60
N LYS A 246 -43.03 12.01 -18.76
CA LYS A 246 -41.77 12.67 -19.11
C LYS A 246 -40.63 12.11 -18.26
N LEU A 247 -39.40 12.21 -18.76
CA LEU A 247 -38.21 11.84 -17.99
C LEU A 247 -37.96 12.94 -16.94
N MET A 248 -37.60 12.55 -15.72
CA MET A 248 -37.14 13.51 -14.72
C MET A 248 -35.85 14.17 -15.22
N ASN A 249 -35.90 15.49 -15.39
CA ASN A 249 -34.82 16.30 -15.94
C ASN A 249 -34.48 17.46 -15.00
N VAL A 250 -33.88 17.14 -13.86
CA VAL A 250 -33.30 18.12 -12.95
C VAL A 250 -31.81 18.31 -13.29
N THR A 251 -31.30 19.52 -13.08
CA THR A 251 -29.87 19.81 -13.29
C THR A 251 -29.01 19.06 -12.29
N SER A 252 -27.95 18.42 -12.78
CA SER A 252 -26.91 17.83 -11.95
C SER A 252 -25.75 18.82 -11.77
N TYR A 253 -25.23 18.90 -10.55
CA TYR A 253 -24.07 19.71 -10.20
C TYR A 253 -22.77 18.96 -10.53
N SER A 254 -21.85 19.62 -11.22
CA SER A 254 -20.54 19.05 -11.53
C SER A 254 -19.56 19.26 -10.36
N CYS A 255 -18.45 18.52 -10.35
CA CYS A 255 -17.40 18.71 -9.33
C CYS A 255 -16.75 20.10 -9.35
N GLY A 256 -16.80 20.78 -10.50
CA GLY A 256 -16.26 22.12 -10.71
C GLY A 256 -17.29 23.24 -10.54
N ASP A 257 -18.46 22.95 -9.98
CA ASP A 257 -19.47 23.95 -9.68
C ASP A 257 -18.92 25.02 -8.72
N THR A 258 -19.30 26.28 -8.92
CA THR A 258 -18.77 27.39 -8.11
C THR A 258 -19.33 27.41 -6.69
N LEU A 259 -20.56 26.94 -6.48
CA LEU A 259 -21.22 26.92 -5.18
C LEU A 259 -21.05 25.58 -4.46
N LEU A 260 -21.03 24.49 -5.22
CA LEU A 260 -20.98 23.12 -4.70
C LEU A 260 -19.71 22.34 -5.11
N GLY A 261 -18.62 23.07 -5.39
CA GLY A 261 -17.36 22.49 -5.83
C GLY A 261 -16.75 21.49 -4.84
N CYS A 262 -16.01 20.52 -5.37
CA CYS A 262 -15.40 19.44 -4.60
C CYS A 262 -13.87 19.52 -4.55
N SER A 263 -13.29 18.94 -3.51
CA SER A 263 -11.84 18.82 -3.35
C SER A 263 -11.24 17.90 -4.41
N CYS A 264 -9.96 18.07 -4.76
CA CYS A 264 -9.29 17.18 -5.71
C CYS A 264 -9.11 15.75 -5.20
N GLY A 265 -9.08 15.54 -3.88
CA GLY A 265 -9.02 14.20 -3.30
C GLY A 265 -10.30 13.41 -3.51
N ASP A 266 -11.44 14.10 -3.54
CA ASP A 266 -12.78 13.52 -3.68
C ASP A 266 -13.30 13.54 -5.13
N CYS A 267 -12.84 14.49 -5.94
CA CYS A 267 -13.16 14.51 -7.36
C CYS A 267 -12.02 15.07 -8.22
N PRO A 268 -11.35 14.23 -9.02
CA PRO A 268 -10.25 14.66 -9.89
C PRO A 268 -10.71 15.51 -11.07
N LEU A 269 -12.01 15.55 -11.37
CA LEU A 269 -12.60 16.41 -12.39
C LEU A 269 -12.75 17.87 -11.94
N SER A 270 -12.43 18.19 -10.68
CA SER A 270 -12.45 19.56 -10.18
C SER A 270 -11.41 20.43 -10.91
N PRO A 271 -11.74 21.67 -11.33
CA PRO A 271 -10.89 22.50 -12.18
C PRO A 271 -9.56 22.91 -11.51
N GLY A 272 -9.46 22.78 -10.19
CA GLY A 272 -8.23 23.05 -9.43
C GLY A 272 -7.21 21.90 -9.45
N CYS A 273 -7.55 20.76 -10.03
CA CYS A 273 -6.68 19.59 -10.03
C CYS A 273 -5.62 19.73 -11.12
N SER A 274 -4.49 20.32 -10.74
CA SER A 274 -3.28 20.24 -11.54
C SER A 274 -2.83 18.79 -11.59
N ASN A 275 -3.03 18.13 -12.73
CA ASN A 275 -2.29 16.94 -13.10
C ASN A 275 -0.82 17.36 -13.30
N SER A 276 -0.11 17.68 -12.22
CA SER A 276 1.33 17.77 -12.29
C SER A 276 1.80 16.38 -12.71
N LYS A 277 2.29 16.30 -13.96
CA LYS A 277 2.97 15.10 -14.45
C LYS A 277 3.93 14.68 -13.34
N PRO A 278 3.92 13.41 -12.89
CA PRO A 278 4.80 12.95 -11.83
C PRO A 278 6.18 13.49 -12.13
N PRO A 279 6.86 14.17 -11.18
CA PRO A 279 8.21 14.66 -11.43
C PRO A 279 8.98 13.47 -11.99
N SER A 280 9.52 13.62 -13.21
CA SER A 280 10.28 12.55 -13.85
C SER A 280 11.23 12.00 -12.79
N PRO A 281 11.30 10.67 -12.59
CA PRO A 281 12.10 10.09 -11.52
C PRO A 281 13.42 10.81 -11.57
N HIS A 282 13.74 11.54 -10.50
CA HIS A 282 14.97 12.31 -10.43
C HIS A 282 16.03 11.24 -10.64
N ASN A 283 16.59 11.18 -11.86
CA ASN A 283 17.71 10.31 -12.12
C ASN A 283 18.68 10.75 -11.05
N LYS A 284 18.99 9.85 -10.13
CA LYS A 284 20.09 10.05 -9.21
C LYS A 284 21.29 10.08 -10.13
N ASP A 285 21.58 11.27 -10.66
CA ASP A 285 22.66 11.47 -11.59
C ASP A 285 23.91 11.10 -10.79
N SER A 286 24.38 9.88 -11.02
CA SER A 286 25.69 9.41 -10.61
C SER A 286 26.66 10.53 -10.97
N CYS A 287 27.43 11.01 -9.98
CA CYS A 287 28.41 12.10 -10.12
C CYS A 287 28.99 12.09 -11.54
N SER A 288 28.55 13.05 -12.34
CA SER A 288 28.95 13.18 -13.75
C SER A 288 29.26 14.63 -14.00
N PHE A 289 30.47 14.91 -14.46
CA PHE A 289 30.90 16.24 -14.80
C PHE A 289 31.04 16.31 -16.32
N ARG A 290 30.71 17.46 -16.89
CA ARG A 290 30.73 17.69 -18.33
C ARG A 290 32.05 18.36 -18.69
N VAL A 291 32.90 17.67 -19.46
CA VAL A 291 34.11 18.27 -20.03
C VAL A 291 33.89 18.40 -21.53
N GLY A 292 33.52 19.60 -21.97
CA GLY A 292 33.17 19.86 -23.38
C GLY A 292 31.91 19.09 -23.82
N PRO A 293 31.91 18.41 -24.99
CA PRO A 293 30.73 17.70 -25.49
C PRO A 293 30.50 16.34 -24.80
N LEU A 294 31.45 15.83 -24.02
CA LEU A 294 31.40 14.51 -23.42
C LEU A 294 30.91 14.55 -21.96
N LYS A 295 29.95 13.67 -21.62
CA LYS A 295 29.52 13.42 -20.24
C LYS A 295 30.39 12.30 -19.67
N VAL A 296 31.21 12.60 -18.66
CA VAL A 296 32.12 11.62 -18.04
C VAL A 296 31.64 11.33 -16.62
N THR A 297 31.58 10.04 -16.26
CA THR A 297 31.25 9.66 -14.87
C THR A 297 32.48 9.86 -13.97
N CYS A 298 32.26 10.20 -12.71
CA CYS A 298 33.35 10.41 -11.74
C CYS A 298 34.18 9.12 -11.52
N ILE A 299 33.61 7.94 -11.75
CA ILE A 299 34.32 6.66 -11.69
C ILE A 299 35.30 6.53 -12.85
N ASP A 300 34.85 6.80 -14.08
CA ASP A 300 35.70 6.71 -15.28
C ASP A 300 36.89 7.67 -15.19
N PHE A 301 36.66 8.87 -14.67
CA PHE A 301 37.72 9.85 -14.46
C PHE A 301 38.71 9.42 -13.36
N SER A 302 38.21 8.90 -12.25
CA SER A 302 39.07 8.40 -11.17
C SER A 302 39.94 7.24 -11.65
N LEU A 303 39.37 6.33 -12.44
CA LEU A 303 40.11 5.22 -13.05
C LEU A 303 41.16 5.70 -14.06
N ALA A 304 40.84 6.72 -14.88
CA ALA A 304 41.80 7.31 -15.81
C ALA A 304 43.01 7.92 -15.08
N ILE A 305 42.78 8.64 -13.97
CA ILE A 305 43.87 9.21 -13.16
C ILE A 305 44.75 8.10 -12.59
N VAL A 306 44.15 7.06 -12.00
CA VAL A 306 44.90 5.92 -11.44
C VAL A 306 45.73 5.24 -12.52
N TYR A 307 45.16 5.05 -13.71
CA TYR A 307 45.86 4.44 -14.84
C TYR A 307 47.09 5.26 -15.30
N VAL A 308 46.94 6.59 -15.42
CA VAL A 308 48.06 7.48 -15.78
C VAL A 308 49.18 7.43 -14.72
N ILE A 309 48.83 7.39 -13.44
CA ILE A 309 49.81 7.25 -12.35
C ILE A 309 50.56 5.91 -12.46
N LEU A 310 49.85 4.81 -12.71
CA LEU A 310 50.47 3.49 -12.85
C LEU A 310 51.41 3.40 -14.06
N VAL A 311 50.99 3.92 -15.22
CA VAL A 311 51.82 3.92 -16.44
C VAL A 311 53.05 4.82 -16.26
N SER A 312 52.90 6.00 -15.66
CA SER A 312 54.04 6.89 -15.40
C SER A 312 55.04 6.28 -14.41
N ALA A 313 54.56 5.60 -13.36
CA ALA A 313 55.41 4.87 -12.42
C ALA A 313 56.15 3.72 -13.11
N PHE A 314 55.48 2.95 -13.98
CA PHE A 314 56.10 1.86 -14.74
C PHE A 314 57.14 2.37 -15.73
N MET A 315 56.85 3.44 -16.46
CA MET A 315 57.79 4.07 -17.38
C MET A 315 58.99 4.67 -16.63
N GLY A 316 58.76 5.34 -15.50
CA GLY A 316 59.83 5.82 -14.62
C GLY A 316 60.72 4.69 -14.10
N TRP A 317 60.12 3.59 -13.68
CA TRP A 317 60.84 2.38 -13.26
C TRP A 317 61.66 1.78 -14.41
N ALA A 318 61.09 1.64 -15.60
CA ALA A 318 61.78 1.11 -16.78
C ALA A 318 62.97 2.00 -17.22
N VAL A 319 62.80 3.32 -17.20
CA VAL A 319 63.89 4.27 -17.51
C VAL A 319 64.98 4.23 -16.45
N PHE A 320 64.61 4.19 -15.17
CA PHE A 320 65.56 4.05 -14.07
C PHE A 320 66.34 2.73 -14.16
N HIS A 321 65.65 1.62 -14.44
CA HIS A 321 66.27 0.32 -14.62
C HIS A 321 67.21 0.29 -15.83
N ARG A 322 66.81 0.88 -16.96
CA ARG A 322 67.69 1.03 -18.14
C ARG A 322 68.92 1.88 -17.84
N LYS A 323 68.79 2.99 -17.11
CA LYS A 323 69.94 3.80 -16.66
C LYS A 323 70.86 3.01 -15.71
N ARG A 324 70.30 2.19 -14.82
CA ARG A 324 71.07 1.35 -13.88
C ARG A 324 71.84 0.24 -14.60
N VAL A 325 71.20 -0.43 -15.56
CA VAL A 325 71.84 -1.48 -16.38
C VAL A 325 72.91 -0.87 -17.32
N ARG A 326 72.63 0.28 -17.94
CA ARG A 326 73.60 0.96 -18.81
C ARG A 326 74.77 1.57 -18.02
N GLY A 327 74.51 2.07 -16.80
CA GLY A 327 75.54 2.50 -15.85
C GLY A 327 76.36 1.35 -15.28
N SER A 328 75.81 0.13 -15.20
CA SER A 328 76.56 -1.07 -14.80
C SER A 328 77.39 -1.68 -15.93
N SER A 329 77.04 -1.41 -17.20
CA SER A 329 77.78 -1.94 -18.37
C SER A 329 78.91 -1.03 -18.85
N SER A 330 78.99 0.23 -18.39
CA SER A 330 80.06 1.17 -18.75
C SER A 330 81.32 1.04 -17.89
N GLY A 331 81.32 0.18 -16.86
CA GLY A 331 82.45 0.02 -15.94
C GLY A 331 83.32 -1.23 -16.14
N TYR A 332 83.04 -2.09 -17.13
CA TYR A 332 83.77 -3.36 -17.31
C TYR A 332 84.45 -3.51 -18.69
N MET A 333 84.19 -2.61 -19.64
CA MET A 333 84.71 -2.71 -21.00
C MET A 333 85.78 -1.64 -21.30
N GLU A 334 86.56 -1.26 -20.29
CA GLU A 334 87.73 -0.37 -20.40
C GLU A 334 88.96 -0.99 -19.68
N GLN A 335 89.14 -2.31 -19.78
CA GLN A 335 90.33 -2.98 -19.23
C GLN A 335 90.85 -4.19 -20.03
N LEU A 336 90.36 -4.40 -21.27
CA LEU A 336 90.75 -5.54 -22.12
C LEU A 336 91.40 -5.14 -23.48
N LEU A 337 91.90 -3.91 -23.62
CA LEU A 337 92.64 -3.47 -24.83
C LEU A 337 94.06 -2.97 -24.54
N GLN A 338 94.72 -3.48 -23.50
CA GLN A 338 96.12 -3.16 -23.26
C GLN A 338 96.86 -4.34 -22.61
N SER A 339 97.32 -5.28 -23.44
CA SER A 339 98.74 -5.67 -23.56
C SER A 339 98.84 -6.96 -24.38
N SER A 340 99.39 -6.83 -25.58
CA SER A 340 100.12 -7.91 -26.26
C SER A 340 101.53 -7.92 -25.68
N ASP A 341 102.04 -9.09 -25.28
CA ASP A 341 103.36 -9.62 -25.66
C ASP A 341 103.60 -10.97 -24.96
N GLY A 342 103.90 -12.00 -25.75
CA GLY A 342 104.49 -13.26 -25.28
C GLY A 342 106.00 -13.10 -25.02
N PRO A 343 106.78 -14.18 -24.69
CA PRO A 343 106.55 -15.57 -25.07
C PRO A 343 106.88 -16.67 -24.01
N GLU A 344 106.42 -17.90 -24.31
CA GLU A 344 107.10 -19.21 -24.25
C GLU A 344 107.61 -19.94 -22.96
N ILE A 345 107.24 -21.24 -22.92
CA ILE A 345 107.94 -22.47 -22.43
C ILE A 345 108.09 -22.61 -20.88
N ASP A 346 107.79 -23.71 -20.17
CA ASP A 346 107.93 -25.15 -20.41
C ASP A 346 106.97 -25.99 -19.51
N SER A 347 107.14 -27.29 -19.62
CA SER A 347 106.27 -28.45 -19.53
C SER A 347 106.13 -29.17 -18.17
N SER A 348 105.13 -30.05 -18.19
CA SER A 348 105.12 -31.42 -17.64
C SER A 348 104.51 -31.70 -16.26
N ASN A 349 103.50 -32.59 -16.32
CA ASN A 349 103.17 -33.73 -15.46
C ASN A 349 103.20 -33.54 -13.92
N ILE A 350 102.10 -33.91 -13.26
CA ILE A 350 101.95 -35.21 -12.57
C ILE A 350 100.61 -35.20 -11.82
N GLN A 351 99.86 -36.26 -12.07
CA GLN A 351 98.68 -36.73 -11.38
C GLN A 351 99.08 -37.28 -9.99
N ASN A 352 98.40 -36.90 -8.90
CA ASN A 352 97.82 -37.83 -7.90
C ASN A 352 97.49 -37.21 -6.53
N ASP A 353 96.43 -37.80 -5.97
CA ASP A 353 96.11 -38.01 -4.56
C ASP A 353 95.42 -36.91 -3.73
N GLU A 354 94.09 -37.06 -3.67
CA GLU A 354 93.34 -37.43 -2.47
C GLU A 354 93.79 -36.84 -1.12
N LYS A 355 92.98 -35.89 -0.58
CA LYS A 355 92.46 -35.98 0.80
C LYS A 355 91.40 -34.92 1.12
N VAL A 356 90.41 -35.39 1.87
CA VAL A 356 89.25 -34.72 2.44
C VAL A 356 89.63 -33.54 3.34
N HIS A 357 89.11 -32.35 3.01
CA HIS A 357 88.78 -31.33 4.01
C HIS A 357 87.48 -30.61 3.64
N GLU A 358 86.49 -30.81 4.51
CA GLU A 358 85.19 -30.14 4.53
C GLU A 358 85.39 -28.63 4.66
N MET A 359 85.23 -27.91 3.54
CA MET A 359 85.25 -26.45 3.50
C MET A 359 83.88 -25.98 3.00
N VAL A 360 82.99 -25.69 3.95
CA VAL A 360 81.80 -24.87 3.70
C VAL A 360 82.26 -23.58 3.01
N PRO A 361 81.78 -23.23 1.79
CA PRO A 361 82.20 -22.00 1.15
C PRO A 361 81.60 -20.84 1.94
N GLN A 362 82.43 -20.16 2.75
CA GLN A 362 82.13 -18.81 3.18
C GLN A 362 82.16 -17.90 1.95
N LEU A 363 81.00 -17.80 1.31
CA LEU A 363 80.69 -16.74 0.36
C LEU A 363 80.60 -15.42 1.14
N ARG A 364 81.77 -14.87 1.52
CA ARG A 364 81.87 -13.54 2.11
C ARG A 364 81.79 -12.49 1.00
N ASN A 365 80.64 -12.43 0.34
CA ASN A 365 80.24 -11.24 -0.39
C ASN A 365 79.96 -10.14 0.63
N ARG A 366 80.99 -9.33 0.90
CA ARG A 366 80.89 -8.08 1.65
C ARG A 366 80.20 -7.04 0.77
N PHE A 367 78.94 -7.29 0.44
CA PHE A 367 78.04 -6.30 -0.14
C PHE A 367 77.47 -5.51 1.03
N TRP A 368 77.70 -4.20 1.07
CA TRP A 368 77.20 -3.31 2.11
C TRP A 368 75.68 -3.46 2.24
N LEU A 369 75.24 -4.06 3.35
CA LEU A 369 73.82 -4.07 3.73
C LEU A 369 73.35 -2.60 3.82
N PRO A 370 72.16 -2.25 3.31
CA PRO A 370 71.60 -0.91 3.44
C PRO A 370 71.66 -0.44 4.90
N ILE A 371 71.95 0.83 5.16
CA ILE A 371 72.12 1.39 6.52
C ILE A 371 70.93 1.01 7.43
N VAL A 372 69.73 1.00 6.88
CA VAL A 372 68.50 0.57 7.57
C VAL A 372 68.55 -0.91 7.97
N GLN A 373 69.03 -1.79 7.10
CA GLN A 373 69.17 -3.22 7.38
C GLN A 373 70.28 -3.48 8.40
N GLY A 374 71.39 -2.73 8.31
CA GLY A 374 72.43 -2.72 9.33
C GLY A 374 71.89 -2.31 10.70
N TYR A 375 71.15 -1.19 10.77
CA TYR A 375 70.53 -0.67 11.99
C TYR A 375 69.49 -1.63 12.56
N MET A 376 68.53 -2.12 11.76
CA MET A 376 67.53 -3.10 12.20
C MET A 376 68.20 -4.36 12.72
N SER A 377 69.20 -4.90 12.00
CA SER A 377 69.90 -6.11 12.44
C SER A 377 70.63 -5.90 13.76
N SER A 378 71.29 -4.75 13.95
CA SER A 378 71.98 -4.41 15.19
C SER A 378 70.99 -4.25 16.35
N PHE A 379 69.91 -3.50 16.15
CA PHE A 379 68.86 -3.28 17.15
C PHE A 379 68.19 -4.59 17.59
N TYR A 380 67.71 -5.40 16.64
CA TYR A 380 67.06 -6.67 16.98
C TYR A 380 68.05 -7.69 17.55
N ARG A 381 69.32 -7.68 17.12
CA ARG A 381 70.35 -8.53 17.73
C ARG A 381 70.64 -8.12 19.17
N GLN A 382 70.67 -6.82 19.46
CA GLN A 382 70.86 -6.30 20.81
C GLN A 382 69.64 -6.58 21.70
N TYR A 383 68.43 -6.33 21.19
CA TYR A 383 67.18 -6.64 21.87
C TYR A 383 67.04 -8.16 22.13
N GLY A 384 67.29 -8.99 21.12
CA GLY A 384 67.26 -10.44 21.25
C GLY A 384 68.28 -10.96 22.26
N ARG A 385 69.49 -10.38 22.30
CA ARG A 385 70.49 -10.72 23.32
C ARG A 385 70.04 -10.31 24.73
N TRP A 386 69.31 -9.21 24.88
CA TRP A 386 68.72 -8.80 26.16
C TRP A 386 67.61 -9.76 26.60
N VAL A 387 66.71 -10.13 25.69
CA VAL A 387 65.64 -11.13 25.94
C VAL A 387 66.23 -12.48 26.34
N ALA A 388 67.26 -12.95 25.63
CA ALA A 388 67.91 -14.23 25.93
C ALA A 388 68.65 -14.25 27.27
N ARG A 389 69.12 -13.09 27.77
CA ARG A 389 69.77 -12.97 29.09
C ARG A 389 68.77 -12.94 30.25
N HIS A 390 67.56 -12.44 30.04
CA HIS A 390 66.53 -12.30 31.08
C HIS A 390 65.19 -12.94 30.66
N PRO A 391 65.14 -14.24 30.33
CA PRO A 391 63.94 -14.88 29.77
C PRO A 391 62.75 -14.87 30.75
N THR A 392 62.99 -15.08 32.04
CA THR A 392 61.94 -15.11 33.08
C THR A 392 61.29 -13.75 33.30
N LEU A 393 62.08 -12.67 33.30
CA LEU A 393 61.57 -11.30 33.42
C LEU A 393 60.69 -10.94 32.22
N VAL A 394 61.16 -11.24 31.00
CA VAL A 394 60.41 -10.94 29.76
C VAL A 394 59.09 -11.72 29.72
N LEU A 395 59.09 -13.00 30.11
CA LEU A 395 57.87 -13.81 30.19
C LEU A 395 56.88 -13.29 31.24
N PHE A 396 57.37 -12.89 32.42
CA PHE A 396 56.50 -12.33 33.45
C PHE A 396 55.91 -10.99 33.01
N LEU A 397 56.72 -10.12 32.40
CA LEU A 397 56.29 -8.81 31.94
C LEU A 397 55.27 -8.92 30.78
N SER A 398 55.48 -9.82 29.82
CA SER A 398 54.54 -10.03 28.73
C SER A 398 53.21 -10.61 29.23
N LEU A 399 53.25 -11.56 30.18
CA LEU A 399 52.06 -12.09 30.82
C LEU A 399 51.33 -11.02 31.62
N ALA A 400 52.04 -10.19 32.39
CA ALA A 400 51.46 -9.09 33.16
C ALA A 400 50.75 -8.09 32.23
N ILE A 401 51.37 -7.69 31.11
CA ILE A 401 50.78 -6.78 30.13
C ILE A 401 49.52 -7.38 29.49
N VAL A 402 49.57 -8.65 29.07
CA VAL A 402 48.40 -9.34 28.52
C VAL A 402 47.27 -9.41 29.54
N THR A 403 47.58 -9.74 30.79
CA THR A 403 46.59 -9.84 31.87
C THR A 403 45.93 -8.49 32.14
N ILE A 404 46.71 -7.40 32.16
CA ILE A 404 46.18 -6.03 32.30
C ILE A 404 45.22 -5.69 31.16
N PHE A 405 45.57 -6.01 29.91
CA PHE A 405 44.66 -5.79 28.78
C PHE A 405 43.42 -6.69 28.85
N CYS A 406 43.55 -7.93 29.31
CA CYS A 406 42.42 -8.84 29.52
C CYS A 406 41.45 -8.32 30.60
N VAL A 407 41.94 -7.67 31.67
CA VAL A 407 41.07 -7.04 32.68
C VAL A 407 40.18 -5.96 32.06
N GLY A 408 40.65 -5.25 31.02
CA GLY A 408 39.86 -4.27 30.28
C GLY A 408 38.62 -4.86 29.59
N ILE A 409 38.65 -6.14 29.22
CA ILE A 409 37.53 -6.83 28.56
C ILE A 409 36.33 -6.98 29.51
N ILE A 410 36.54 -6.96 30.83
CA ILE A 410 35.45 -7.03 31.82
C ILE A 410 34.48 -5.85 31.69
N ARG A 411 34.94 -4.70 31.17
CA ARG A 411 34.12 -3.50 30.93
C ARG A 411 33.59 -3.40 29.49
N PHE A 412 33.83 -4.39 28.65
CA PHE A 412 33.36 -4.39 27.27
C PHE A 412 31.83 -4.58 27.21
N LYS A 413 31.14 -3.64 26.57
CA LYS A 413 29.69 -3.68 26.36
C LYS A 413 29.39 -3.79 24.88
N VAL A 414 28.71 -4.86 24.48
CA VAL A 414 28.27 -5.06 23.09
C VAL A 414 27.02 -4.24 22.82
N GLU A 415 27.05 -3.40 21.79
CA GLU A 415 25.86 -2.76 21.24
C GLU A 415 25.24 -3.71 20.22
N THR A 416 24.02 -4.19 20.49
CA THR A 416 23.31 -5.16 19.63
C THR A 416 22.22 -4.50 18.79
N ARG A 417 21.98 -3.20 18.97
CA ARG A 417 20.94 -2.46 18.27
C ARG A 417 21.41 -2.06 16.87
N PRO A 418 20.84 -2.63 15.80
CA PRO A 418 21.31 -2.37 14.45
C PRO A 418 21.22 -0.88 14.09
N GLU A 419 20.18 -0.18 14.52
CA GLU A 419 19.99 1.24 14.22
C GLU A 419 21.14 2.12 14.73
N LYS A 420 21.78 1.76 15.84
CA LYS A 420 22.93 2.50 16.38
C LYS A 420 24.25 2.13 15.71
N LEU A 421 24.34 0.93 15.12
CA LEU A 421 25.53 0.50 14.40
C LEU A 421 25.59 1.12 13.01
N TRP A 422 24.44 1.25 12.35
CA TRP A 422 24.35 1.65 10.94
C TRP A 422 24.05 3.13 10.73
N VAL A 423 23.66 3.87 11.77
CA VAL A 423 23.30 5.30 11.68
C VAL A 423 24.20 6.12 12.60
N GLY A 424 24.86 7.14 12.03
CA GLY A 424 25.71 8.05 12.79
C GLY A 424 24.91 8.93 13.76
N HIS A 425 25.45 9.12 14.97
CA HIS A 425 24.80 9.82 16.09
C HIS A 425 24.49 11.32 15.90
N GLY A 426 24.94 11.96 14.82
CA GLY A 426 24.58 13.33 14.45
C GLY A 426 24.03 13.43 13.03
N SER A 427 23.48 12.33 12.51
CA SER A 427 22.86 12.33 11.19
C SER A 427 21.42 12.86 11.28
N LYS A 428 20.96 13.54 10.23
CA LYS A 428 19.58 14.07 10.14
C LYS A 428 18.52 13.00 10.41
N ALA A 429 18.76 11.76 9.94
CA ALA A 429 17.85 10.64 10.15
C ALA A 429 17.74 10.24 11.64
N ALA A 430 18.83 10.34 12.42
CA ALA A 430 18.80 10.09 13.85
C ALA A 430 17.99 11.17 14.59
N ASP A 431 18.17 12.43 14.22
CA ASP A 431 17.44 13.56 14.82
C ASP A 431 15.94 13.51 14.51
N GLU A 432 15.59 13.26 13.24
CA GLU A 432 14.20 13.09 12.81
C GLU A 432 13.53 11.90 13.52
N LYS A 433 14.25 10.79 13.69
CA LYS A 433 13.76 9.64 14.45
C LYS A 433 13.54 9.97 15.92
N GLN A 434 14.49 10.66 16.56
CA GLN A 434 14.35 11.05 17.97
C GLN A 434 13.17 12.01 18.17
N PHE A 435 12.96 12.94 17.23
CA PHE A 435 11.79 13.82 17.23
C PHE A 435 10.49 13.02 17.09
N PHE A 436 10.42 12.08 16.14
CA PHE A 436 9.26 11.21 15.95
C PHE A 436 8.95 10.38 17.21
N ASP A 437 9.94 9.66 17.74
CA ASP A 437 9.76 8.74 18.88
C ASP A 437 9.33 9.49 20.16
N SER A 438 9.74 10.76 20.33
CA SER A 438 9.37 11.58 21.49
C SER A 438 7.96 12.18 21.42
N HIS A 439 7.43 12.44 20.23
CA HIS A 439 6.11 13.05 20.04
C HIS A 439 5.00 12.04 19.74
N LEU A 440 5.34 10.95 19.03
CA LEU A 440 4.39 9.99 18.47
C LEU A 440 4.52 8.58 19.05
N SER A 441 5.41 8.40 20.06
CA SER A 441 5.84 7.10 20.58
C SER A 441 6.66 6.31 19.55
N PRO A 442 7.54 5.38 19.98
CA PRO A 442 8.25 4.49 19.07
C PRO A 442 7.30 3.69 18.19
N PHE A 443 7.72 3.47 16.95
CA PHE A 443 6.98 2.63 16.00
C PHE A 443 6.79 1.21 16.57
N TYR A 444 5.59 0.64 16.38
CA TYR A 444 5.24 -0.67 16.91
C TYR A 444 6.05 -1.79 16.23
N ARG A 445 6.27 -2.90 16.95
CA ARG A 445 6.97 -4.06 16.41
C ARG A 445 6.01 -4.87 15.53
N ILE A 446 6.34 -5.01 14.26
CA ILE A 446 5.57 -5.82 13.30
C ILE A 446 6.02 -7.29 13.42
N GLU A 447 5.10 -8.18 13.75
CA GLU A 447 5.30 -9.64 13.70
C GLU A 447 4.37 -10.22 12.64
N GLN A 448 4.92 -10.60 11.48
CA GLN A 448 4.16 -11.11 10.34
C GLN A 448 4.40 -12.61 10.14
N VAL A 449 3.31 -13.37 9.96
CA VAL A 449 3.34 -14.78 9.58
C VAL A 449 2.68 -14.92 8.21
N LEU A 450 3.45 -15.41 7.23
CA LEU A 450 2.97 -15.67 5.87
C LEU A 450 2.72 -17.17 5.72
N LEU A 451 1.46 -17.55 5.56
CA LEU A 451 1.05 -18.94 5.32
C LEU A 451 0.78 -19.11 3.83
N THR A 452 1.43 -20.09 3.22
CA THR A 452 1.18 -20.50 1.84
C THR A 452 0.84 -21.98 1.80
N SER A 453 -0.02 -22.38 0.87
CA SER A 453 -0.35 -23.80 0.69
C SER A 453 0.76 -24.50 -0.08
N LEU A 454 1.07 -25.75 0.30
CA LEU A 454 2.13 -26.54 -0.33
C LEU A 454 1.90 -26.74 -1.84
N LEU A 455 0.63 -26.77 -2.26
CA LEU A 455 0.21 -26.96 -3.66
C LEU A 455 0.66 -25.79 -4.56
N TYR A 456 0.62 -24.55 -4.07
CA TYR A 456 1.08 -23.37 -4.82
C TYR A 456 2.61 -23.32 -4.96
N LEU A 457 3.35 -23.86 -3.99
CA LEU A 457 4.81 -23.98 -4.04
C LEU A 457 5.27 -24.99 -5.09
N ILE A 458 4.55 -26.12 -5.21
CA ILE A 458 4.83 -27.16 -6.20
C ILE A 458 4.44 -26.68 -7.61
N LEU A 459 3.28 -26.04 -7.78
CA LEU A 459 2.85 -25.48 -9.07
C LEU A 459 3.75 -24.32 -9.54
N GLY A 460 4.22 -23.45 -8.62
CA GLY A 460 5.17 -22.38 -8.96
C GLY A 460 6.56 -22.91 -9.36
N ALA A 461 7.03 -23.99 -8.73
CA ALA A 461 8.26 -24.67 -9.12
C ALA A 461 8.13 -25.41 -10.46
N MET A 462 6.95 -25.96 -10.77
CA MET A 462 6.68 -26.58 -12.08
C MET A 462 6.47 -25.55 -13.20
N GLY A 463 5.93 -24.35 -12.89
CA GLY A 463 5.80 -23.25 -13.86
C GLY A 463 7.14 -22.72 -14.36
N LEU A 464 8.16 -22.65 -13.50
CA LEU A 464 9.53 -22.27 -13.88
C LEU A 464 10.24 -23.31 -14.77
N LEU A 465 9.79 -24.57 -14.76
CA LEU A 465 10.32 -25.62 -15.65
C LEU A 465 9.64 -25.64 -17.03
N CYS A 466 8.48 -25.00 -17.17
CA CYS A 466 7.74 -24.98 -18.45
C CYS A 466 8.09 -23.76 -19.33
N GLU A 467 8.77 -22.74 -18.78
CA GLU A 467 9.21 -21.56 -19.52
C GLU A 467 10.68 -21.66 -20.00
N SER A 468 11.33 -22.81 -19.80
CA SER A 468 12.69 -23.09 -20.25
C SER A 468 12.81 -24.26 -21.24
N GLN A 469 11.77 -24.54 -22.03
CA GLN A 469 11.83 -25.54 -23.11
C GLN A 469 11.35 -25.00 -24.44
#